data_AF-A0A674CQR2-F1
#
_entry.id   AF-A0A674CQR2-F1
#
_cell.length_a   1.000
_cell.length_b   1.000
_cell.length_c   1.000
_cell.angle_alpha   90.00
_cell.angle_beta   90.00
_cell.angle_gamma   90.00
#
_symmetry.space_group_name_H-M   'P 1'
#
loop_
_entity.id
_entity.type
_entity.pdbx_description
1 polymer ?
#
loop_
_entity_poly.entity_id
_entity_poly.type
_entity_poly.pdbx_seq_one_letter_code
_entity_poly.pdbx_strand_id
1 'polypeptide(L)'
;MLRKSGDSVTENTSKQKLQESHVDFLSLCALCTPTCGWQQHAKKRLVSPEIQGETTKMADRLTQLQDAVNSLADQFCNAIGVLQQCAPPASFNNIQTTINKDQPSNPTEEYAQLFAALIARTAKDVDVLIDSLPSEESTAALQAASLRQLEEENHDAAARLEEVVYRGDLLLEKIQSALADIAQSQLRTRSGGPSQTTPPES
;
A
#
# COMPACT_ATOMS: atom_id res chain seq x y z
N MET A 1 14.47 3.87 -42.35
CA MET A 1 13.80 3.11 -41.27
C MET A 1 14.84 2.28 -40.53
N LEU A 2 15.50 2.84 -39.51
CA LEU A 2 16.35 2.06 -38.60
C LEU A 2 15.63 1.99 -37.24
N ARG A 3 15.34 0.76 -36.80
CA ARG A 3 14.68 0.45 -35.52
C ARG A 3 15.69 0.56 -34.39
N LYS A 4 15.35 1.34 -33.35
CA LYS A 4 15.94 1.30 -32.02
C LYS A 4 15.53 -0.01 -31.34
N SER A 5 16.47 -0.93 -31.15
CA SER A 5 16.37 -2.05 -30.20
C SER A 5 17.68 -2.08 -29.42
N GLY A 6 17.70 -1.48 -28.22
CA GLY A 6 18.92 -1.39 -27.40
C GLY A 6 18.72 -1.11 -25.92
N ASP A 7 17.59 -0.52 -25.51
CA ASP A 7 17.48 0.01 -24.13
C ASP A 7 16.81 -0.92 -23.11
N SER A 8 16.17 -2.03 -23.52
CA SER A 8 15.39 -2.86 -22.58
C SER A 8 16.21 -3.92 -21.83
N VAL A 9 17.42 -4.25 -22.29
CA VAL A 9 18.25 -5.32 -21.67
C VAL A 9 19.13 -4.76 -20.55
N THR A 10 19.59 -3.51 -20.67
CA THR A 10 20.48 -2.87 -19.69
C THR A 10 19.76 -2.40 -18.42
N GLU A 11 18.49 -1.99 -18.52
CA GLU A 11 17.69 -1.59 -17.36
C GLU A 11 17.34 -2.79 -16.48
N ASN A 12 17.07 -3.95 -17.08
CA ASN A 12 16.67 -5.15 -16.36
C ASN A 12 17.85 -5.74 -15.55
N THR A 13 19.06 -5.74 -16.13
CA THR A 13 20.29 -6.16 -15.44
C THR A 13 20.65 -5.23 -14.28
N SER A 14 20.35 -3.92 -14.40
CA SER A 14 20.62 -2.94 -13.34
C SER A 14 19.67 -3.10 -12.17
N LYS A 15 18.37 -3.37 -12.42
CA LYS A 15 17.40 -3.68 -11.36
C LYS A 15 17.67 -5.01 -10.69
N GLN A 16 18.13 -6.01 -11.44
CA GLN A 16 18.50 -7.33 -10.91
C GLN A 16 19.74 -7.25 -10.01
N LYS A 17 20.77 -6.48 -10.39
CA LYS A 17 21.94 -6.20 -9.52
C LYS A 17 21.58 -5.46 -8.24
N LEU A 18 20.64 -4.51 -8.32
CA LEU A 18 20.18 -3.77 -7.13
C LEU A 18 19.41 -4.69 -6.17
N GLN A 19 18.68 -5.66 -6.72
CA GLN A 19 17.91 -6.63 -5.95
C GLN A 19 18.81 -7.70 -5.32
N GLU A 20 19.84 -8.20 -6.03
CA GLU A 20 20.86 -9.12 -5.47
C GLU A 20 21.68 -8.45 -4.35
N SER A 21 22.11 -7.20 -4.54
CA SER A 21 22.81 -6.40 -3.52
C SER A 21 21.97 -6.21 -2.24
N HIS A 22 20.65 -6.10 -2.36
CA HIS A 22 19.73 -5.99 -1.22
C HIS A 22 19.65 -7.28 -0.40
N VAL A 23 19.78 -8.45 -1.03
CA VAL A 23 19.80 -9.76 -0.33
C VAL A 23 21.13 -9.99 0.39
N ASP A 24 22.24 -9.53 -0.21
CA ASP A 24 23.56 -9.58 0.40
C ASP A 24 23.67 -8.64 1.62
N PHE A 25 22.98 -7.50 1.61
CA PHE A 25 22.92 -6.58 2.76
C PHE A 25 22.18 -7.19 3.96
N LEU A 26 21.09 -7.94 3.74
CA LEU A 26 20.40 -8.70 4.78
C LEU A 26 21.29 -9.79 5.40
N SER A 27 22.18 -10.39 4.61
CA SER A 27 23.16 -11.38 5.05
C SER A 27 24.32 -10.74 5.83
N LEU A 28 24.84 -9.58 5.38
CA LEU A 28 25.91 -8.84 6.07
C LEU A 28 25.45 -8.25 7.41
N CYS A 29 24.19 -7.84 7.51
CA CYS A 29 23.59 -7.34 8.76
C CYS A 29 23.53 -8.45 9.84
N ALA A 30 23.49 -9.73 9.43
CA ALA A 30 23.51 -10.87 10.36
C ALA A 30 24.90 -11.18 10.95
N LEU A 31 25.99 -10.61 10.40
CA LEU A 31 27.34 -10.72 10.95
C LEU A 31 27.71 -9.55 11.87
N CYS A 32 26.85 -8.55 12.02
CA CYS A 32 27.04 -7.51 13.03
C CYS A 32 26.75 -8.13 14.41
N THR A 33 27.77 -8.14 15.27
CA THR A 33 27.77 -8.73 16.62
C THR A 33 26.50 -8.46 17.45
N PRO A 34 26.12 -9.37 18.37
CA PRO A 34 24.83 -9.35 19.10
C PRO A 34 24.66 -8.20 20.13
N THR A 35 25.42 -7.11 20.04
CA THR A 35 25.36 -5.96 20.97
C THR A 35 24.47 -4.81 20.51
N CYS A 36 23.88 -4.88 19.31
CA CYS A 36 22.86 -3.92 18.90
C CYS A 36 21.50 -4.33 19.48
N GLY A 37 20.99 -3.58 20.47
CA GLY A 37 19.71 -3.79 21.17
C GLY A 37 18.43 -3.75 20.31
N TRP A 38 18.55 -3.87 18.99
CA TRP A 38 17.50 -3.69 17.99
C TRP A 38 16.68 -4.95 17.70
N GLN A 39 17.17 -6.14 18.07
CA GLN A 39 16.43 -7.39 17.83
C GLN A 39 15.15 -7.52 18.70
N GLN A 40 15.03 -6.73 19.78
CA GLN A 40 13.85 -6.75 20.65
C GLN A 40 12.69 -5.88 20.16
N HIS A 41 12.93 -4.87 19.32
CA HIS A 41 11.88 -3.95 18.86
C HIS A 41 11.11 -4.49 17.66
N ALA A 42 11.77 -5.24 16.76
CA ALA A 42 11.13 -5.82 15.57
C ALA A 42 10.07 -6.89 15.90
N LYS A 43 10.17 -7.56 17.06
CA LYS A 43 9.23 -8.64 17.44
C LYS A 43 7.90 -8.13 18.02
N LYS A 44 7.77 -6.83 18.32
CA LYS A 44 6.55 -6.23 18.89
C LYS A 44 5.55 -5.70 17.86
N ARG A 45 5.88 -5.61 16.57
CA ARG A 45 5.02 -5.01 15.52
C ARG A 45 4.24 -6.02 14.66
N LEU A 46 3.96 -7.22 15.17
CA LEU A 46 3.28 -8.28 14.40
C LEU A 46 1.91 -8.71 14.98
N VAL A 47 1.24 -7.83 15.73
CA VAL A 47 -0.16 -8.02 16.13
C VAL A 47 -0.93 -6.73 15.89
N SER A 48 -1.68 -6.70 14.79
CA SER A 48 -3.10 -6.28 14.76
C SER A 48 -3.62 -6.31 13.31
N PRO A 49 -4.75 -6.99 13.03
CA PRO A 49 -5.47 -6.83 11.78
C PRO A 49 -6.64 -5.86 11.99
N GLU A 50 -6.78 -4.80 11.19
CA GLU A 50 -8.09 -4.17 11.05
C GLU A 50 -8.28 -3.45 9.70
N ILE A 51 -9.50 -3.65 9.20
CA ILE A 51 -10.10 -3.24 7.94
C ILE A 51 -10.19 -1.72 7.85
N GLN A 52 -9.84 -1.09 6.73
CA GLN A 52 -10.02 0.36 6.58
C GLN A 52 -10.49 0.81 5.19
N GLY A 53 -11.71 1.36 5.18
CA GLY A 53 -12.29 2.19 4.13
C GLY A 53 -11.85 3.66 4.25
N GLU A 54 -11.23 4.13 3.17
CA GLU A 54 -11.27 5.46 2.52
C GLU A 54 -11.14 6.81 3.29
N THR A 55 -10.90 6.85 4.60
CA THR A 55 -10.42 8.08 5.30
C THR A 55 -8.94 8.03 5.71
N THR A 56 -8.25 6.94 5.38
CA THR A 56 -6.89 6.62 5.82
C THR A 56 -5.77 7.45 5.19
N LYS A 57 -6.01 8.18 4.09
CA LYS A 57 -4.89 8.74 3.31
C LYS A 57 -4.07 9.82 4.04
N MET A 58 -4.65 10.64 4.93
CA MET A 58 -3.85 11.67 5.61
C MET A 58 -2.99 11.12 6.75
N ALA A 59 -3.55 10.22 7.57
CA ALA A 59 -2.81 9.56 8.63
C ALA A 59 -1.72 8.63 8.06
N ASP A 60 -2.02 7.97 6.94
CA ASP A 60 -1.10 7.08 6.23
C ASP A 60 0.11 7.84 5.68
N ARG A 61 -0.09 9.01 5.05
CA ARG A 61 1.04 9.82 4.54
C ARG A 61 1.91 10.41 5.63
N LEU A 62 1.33 10.91 6.72
CA LEU A 62 2.12 11.42 7.85
C LEU A 62 2.88 10.30 8.57
N THR A 63 2.30 9.11 8.66
CA THR A 63 2.98 7.93 9.24
C THR A 63 4.10 7.45 8.32
N GLN A 64 3.87 7.38 7.01
CA GLN A 64 4.90 7.07 6.02
C GLN A 64 6.05 8.07 6.05
N LEU A 65 5.76 9.36 6.20
CA LEU A 65 6.79 10.39 6.33
C LEU A 65 7.65 10.16 7.57
N GLN A 66 7.04 9.84 8.71
CA GLN A 66 7.77 9.50 9.93
C GLN A 66 8.66 8.27 9.76
N ASP A 67 8.15 7.20 9.15
CA ASP A 67 8.93 5.98 8.90
C ASP A 67 10.08 6.23 7.90
N ALA A 68 9.85 7.04 6.85
CA ALA A 68 10.87 7.40 5.87
C ALA A 68 11.99 8.25 6.49
N VAL A 69 11.65 9.23 7.34
CA VAL A 69 12.63 10.05 8.07
C VAL A 69 13.43 9.19 9.06
N ASN A 70 12.76 8.27 9.78
CA ASN A 70 13.46 7.36 10.69
C ASN A 70 14.41 6.43 9.92
N SER A 71 13.97 5.88 8.79
CA SER A 71 14.80 5.06 7.90
C SER A 71 16.00 5.85 7.35
N LEU A 72 15.82 7.12 6.99
CA LEU A 72 16.91 7.99 6.55
C LEU A 72 17.97 8.18 7.66
N ALA A 73 17.52 8.40 8.90
CA ALA A 73 18.41 8.51 10.05
C ALA A 73 19.20 7.21 10.31
N ASP A 74 18.54 6.05 10.20
CA ASP A 74 19.17 4.74 10.31
C ASP A 74 20.24 4.54 9.22
N GLN A 75 19.96 4.94 7.98
CA GLN A 75 20.92 4.86 6.88
C GLN A 75 22.16 5.73 7.14
N PHE A 76 22.00 6.95 7.66
CA PHE A 76 23.15 7.78 8.05
C PHE A 76 24.00 7.14 9.14
N CYS A 77 23.37 6.62 10.20
CA CYS A 77 24.09 5.95 11.30
C CYS A 77 24.85 4.72 10.82
N ASN A 78 24.22 3.89 9.99
CA ASN A 78 24.83 2.69 9.42
C ASN A 78 25.98 3.05 8.46
N ALA A 79 25.79 4.06 7.60
CA ALA A 79 26.81 4.54 6.69
C ALA A 79 28.04 5.05 7.44
N ILE A 80 27.85 5.89 8.46
CA ILE A 80 28.95 6.41 9.27
C ILE A 80 29.70 5.26 9.95
N GLY A 81 28.99 4.30 10.56
CA GLY A 81 29.61 3.17 11.24
C GLY A 81 30.48 2.31 10.31
N VAL A 82 29.94 1.94 9.14
CA VAL A 82 30.68 1.11 8.15
C VAL A 82 31.85 1.87 7.56
N LEU A 83 31.65 3.14 7.18
CA LEU A 83 32.73 3.94 6.57
C LEU A 83 33.88 4.21 7.56
N GLN A 84 33.59 4.40 8.85
CA GLN A 84 34.61 4.52 9.89
C GLN A 84 35.37 3.22 10.11
N GLN A 85 34.68 2.08 10.11
CA GLN A 85 35.31 0.77 10.26
C GLN A 85 36.25 0.44 9.10
N CYS A 86 35.86 0.84 7.88
CA CYS A 86 36.63 0.62 6.66
C CYS A 86 37.59 1.79 6.33
N ALA A 87 37.69 2.81 7.20
CA ALA A 87 38.56 3.94 6.95
C ALA A 87 40.04 3.50 7.05
N PRO A 88 40.86 3.77 6.02
CA PRO A 88 42.28 3.50 6.13
C PRO A 88 42.90 4.39 7.23
N PRO A 89 43.90 3.89 7.98
CA PRO A 89 44.61 4.71 8.95
C PRO A 89 45.24 5.91 8.24
N ALA A 90 45.09 7.10 8.82
CA ALA A 90 45.65 8.31 8.26
C ALA A 90 47.18 8.17 8.13
N SER A 91 47.70 8.31 6.92
CA SER A 91 49.14 8.32 6.67
C SER A 91 49.67 9.73 6.87
N PHE A 92 50.61 9.91 7.80
CA PHE A 92 51.35 11.16 7.94
C PHE A 92 52.58 11.09 7.03
N ASN A 93 52.71 12.04 6.10
CA ASN A 93 53.79 12.11 5.08
C ASN A 93 55.22 12.09 5.64
N ASN A 94 55.38 12.26 6.96
CA ASN A 94 56.64 12.41 7.66
C ASN A 94 57.22 11.08 8.18
N ILE A 95 56.47 9.97 8.11
CA ILE A 95 56.89 8.63 8.58
C ILE A 95 56.61 7.60 7.48
N GLN A 96 57.13 7.81 6.28
CA GLN A 96 56.97 6.84 5.20
C GLN A 96 58.05 5.76 5.27
N THR A 97 57.95 4.87 6.26
CA THR A 97 58.70 3.60 6.25
C THR A 97 57.90 2.59 5.44
N THR A 98 58.22 2.48 4.15
CA THR A 98 58.31 1.25 3.32
C THR A 98 57.40 0.02 3.62
N ILE A 99 56.19 0.19 4.16
CA ILE A 99 55.26 -0.91 4.41
C ILE A 99 53.93 -0.55 3.75
N ASN A 100 53.43 -1.45 2.90
CA ASN A 100 52.16 -1.39 2.16
C ASN A 100 52.19 -0.69 0.79
N LYS A 101 52.85 -1.31 -0.19
CA LYS A 101 52.62 -1.03 -1.62
C LYS A 101 51.62 -2.00 -2.28
N ASP A 102 51.07 -2.96 -1.52
CA ASP A 102 50.10 -3.97 -1.97
C ASP A 102 48.85 -3.96 -1.09
N GLN A 103 48.16 -2.82 -1.00
CA GLN A 103 46.81 -2.81 -0.42
C GLN A 103 45.79 -3.03 -1.55
N PRO A 104 44.94 -4.08 -1.46
CA PRO A 104 43.85 -4.27 -2.43
C PRO A 104 42.92 -3.06 -2.41
N SER A 105 42.25 -2.81 -3.55
CA SER A 105 41.24 -1.76 -3.71
C SER A 105 40.32 -1.69 -2.49
N ASN A 106 40.41 -0.59 -1.72
CA ASN A 106 39.63 -0.43 -0.49
C ASN A 106 38.14 -0.42 -0.86
N PRO A 107 37.32 -1.33 -0.33
CA PRO A 107 35.87 -1.40 -0.63
C PRO A 107 35.09 -0.18 -0.09
N THR A 108 35.77 0.72 0.64
CA THR A 108 35.22 1.94 1.22
C THR A 108 34.57 2.85 0.17
N GLU A 109 35.11 2.93 -1.05
CA GLU A 109 34.54 3.76 -2.12
C GLU A 109 33.20 3.18 -2.64
N GLU A 110 33.11 1.84 -2.75
CA GLU A 110 31.88 1.15 -3.15
C GLU A 110 30.79 1.29 -2.08
N TYR A 111 31.14 1.13 -0.79
CA TYR A 111 30.22 1.37 0.31
C TYR A 111 29.75 2.84 0.37
N ALA A 112 30.66 3.80 0.16
CA ALA A 112 30.31 5.22 0.13
C ALA A 112 29.31 5.53 -0.99
N GLN A 113 29.51 4.98 -2.18
CA GLN A 113 28.59 5.14 -3.30
C GLN A 113 27.23 4.48 -3.03
N LEU A 114 27.22 3.27 -2.45
CA LEU A 114 25.98 2.58 -2.09
C LEU A 114 25.16 3.37 -1.07
N PHE A 115 25.79 3.81 0.03
CA PHE A 115 25.10 4.60 1.05
C PHE A 115 24.64 5.96 0.51
N ALA A 116 25.45 6.63 -0.32
CA ALA A 116 25.05 7.87 -0.97
C ALA A 116 23.80 7.68 -1.85
N ALA A 117 23.73 6.59 -2.61
CA ALA A 117 22.57 6.28 -3.44
C ALA A 117 21.30 6.00 -2.60
N LEU A 118 21.43 5.22 -1.52
CA LEU A 118 20.32 4.93 -0.62
C LEU A 118 19.79 6.20 0.07
N ILE A 119 20.69 6.99 0.65
CA ILE A 119 20.36 8.24 1.35
C ILE A 119 19.71 9.23 0.39
N ALA A 120 20.28 9.43 -0.81
CA ALA A 120 19.74 10.35 -1.80
C ALA A 120 18.34 9.94 -2.27
N ARG A 121 18.12 8.63 -2.47
CA ARG A 121 16.80 8.11 -2.83
C ARG A 121 15.79 8.30 -1.71
N THR A 122 16.12 7.90 -0.48
CA THR A 122 15.21 8.03 0.65
C THR A 122 14.92 9.51 0.98
N ALA A 123 15.89 10.40 0.85
CA ALA A 123 15.67 11.84 0.95
C ALA A 123 14.70 12.35 -0.13
N LYS A 124 14.82 11.83 -1.36
CA LYS A 124 13.88 12.19 -2.44
C LYS A 124 12.48 11.66 -2.19
N ASP A 125 12.36 10.45 -1.63
CA ASP A 125 11.07 9.88 -1.24
C ASP A 125 10.41 10.72 -0.12
N VAL A 126 11.21 11.26 0.82
CA VAL A 126 10.75 12.22 1.84
C VAL A 126 10.21 13.50 1.19
N ASP A 127 10.91 14.09 0.22
CA ASP A 127 10.42 15.28 -0.50
C ASP A 127 9.06 15.01 -1.18
N VAL A 128 8.94 13.87 -1.88
CA VAL A 128 7.68 13.49 -2.55
C VAL A 128 6.56 13.30 -1.53
N LEU A 129 6.86 12.71 -0.37
CA LEU A 129 5.88 12.56 0.70
C LEU A 129 5.41 13.91 1.24
N ILE A 130 6.33 14.87 1.43
CA ILE A 130 6.01 16.25 1.85
C ILE A 130 5.12 16.93 0.81
N ASP A 131 5.48 16.86 -0.48
CA ASP A 131 4.71 17.47 -1.57
C ASP A 131 3.32 16.82 -1.74
N SER A 132 3.18 15.55 -1.32
CA SER A 132 1.91 14.81 -1.35
C SER A 132 1.03 15.07 -0.13
N LEU A 133 1.52 15.81 0.86
CA LEU A 133 0.71 16.18 2.02
C LEU A 133 -0.45 17.07 1.57
N PRO A 134 -1.62 16.90 2.20
CA PRO A 134 -2.77 17.76 1.93
C PRO A 134 -2.41 19.22 2.25
N SER A 135 -2.81 20.13 1.37
CA SER A 135 -2.44 21.55 1.45
C SER A 135 -2.95 22.23 2.72
N GLU A 136 -2.10 23.10 3.28
CA GLU A 136 -2.34 23.87 4.51
C GLU A 136 -3.43 24.95 4.36
N GLU A 137 -3.88 25.25 3.13
CA GLU A 137 -4.98 26.17 2.83
C GLU A 137 -6.35 25.64 3.29
N SER A 138 -6.40 24.38 3.71
CA SER A 138 -7.53 23.75 4.36
C SER A 138 -7.69 24.27 5.80
N THR A 139 -8.07 25.53 5.96
CA THR A 139 -8.42 26.08 7.27
C THR A 139 -9.51 25.19 7.89
N ALA A 140 -9.47 25.00 9.22
CA ALA A 140 -10.45 24.17 9.91
C ALA A 140 -11.90 24.57 9.60
N ALA A 141 -12.13 25.85 9.29
CA ALA A 141 -13.41 26.36 8.84
C ALA A 141 -13.83 25.84 7.45
N LEU A 142 -12.92 25.81 6.47
CA LEU A 142 -13.18 25.26 5.14
C LEU A 142 -13.37 23.73 5.20
N GLN A 143 -12.61 23.03 6.04
CA GLN A 143 -12.81 21.60 6.28
C GLN A 143 -14.18 21.31 6.88
N ALA A 144 -14.59 22.07 7.90
CA ALA A 144 -15.90 21.94 8.52
C ALA A 144 -17.03 22.24 7.54
N ALA A 145 -16.87 23.24 6.66
CA ALA A 145 -17.83 23.56 5.62
C ALA A 145 -17.94 22.42 4.59
N SER A 146 -16.80 21.89 4.12
CA SER A 146 -16.77 20.76 3.20
C SER A 146 -17.36 19.49 3.83
N LEU A 147 -17.12 19.23 5.11
CA LEU A 147 -17.72 18.12 5.84
C LEU A 147 -19.24 18.23 5.90
N ARG A 148 -19.77 19.41 6.25
CA ARG A 148 -21.22 19.64 6.28
C ARG A 148 -21.86 19.43 4.91
N GLN A 149 -21.22 19.91 3.85
CA GLN A 149 -21.70 19.69 2.50
C GLN A 149 -21.73 18.20 2.15
N LEU A 150 -20.67 17.45 2.48
CA LEU A 150 -20.61 16.01 2.26
C LEU A 150 -21.66 15.25 3.07
N GLU A 151 -21.93 15.67 4.31
CA GLU A 151 -23.00 15.09 5.14
C GLU A 151 -24.39 15.32 4.52
N GLU A 152 -24.64 16.52 3.99
CA GLU A 152 -25.90 16.85 3.31
C GLU A 152 -26.06 16.07 2.00
N GLU A 153 -25.02 15.99 1.18
CA GLU A 153 -25.01 15.18 -0.06
C GLU A 153 -25.22 13.69 0.25
N ASN A 154 -24.62 13.18 1.33
CA ASN A 154 -24.82 11.80 1.78
C ASN A 154 -26.28 11.58 2.23
N HIS A 155 -26.85 12.53 2.95
CA HIS A 155 -28.24 12.45 3.39
C HIS A 155 -29.23 12.43 2.21
N ASP A 156 -29.03 13.30 1.22
CA ASP A 156 -29.84 13.30 -0.01
C ASP A 156 -29.69 11.98 -0.78
N ALA A 157 -28.45 11.50 -0.95
CA ALA A 157 -28.19 10.22 -1.61
C ALA A 157 -28.87 9.05 -0.88
N ALA A 158 -28.85 9.04 0.45
CA ALA A 158 -29.51 8.03 1.28
C ALA A 158 -31.05 8.09 1.14
N ALA A 159 -31.65 9.28 1.15
CA ALA A 159 -33.08 9.46 0.95
C ALA A 159 -33.53 8.98 -0.44
N ARG A 160 -32.74 9.29 -1.47
CA ARG A 160 -32.98 8.81 -2.84
C ARG A 160 -32.86 7.29 -2.92
N LEU A 161 -31.92 6.69 -2.21
CA LEU A 161 -31.78 5.23 -2.12
C LEU A 161 -33.02 4.61 -1.45
N GLU A 162 -33.47 5.18 -0.32
CA GLU A 162 -34.66 4.72 0.39
C GLU A 162 -35.92 4.75 -0.50
N GLU A 163 -36.10 5.82 -1.27
CA GLU A 163 -37.21 5.92 -2.22
C GLU A 163 -37.16 4.81 -3.28
N VAL A 164 -35.98 4.56 -3.85
CA VAL A 164 -35.79 3.52 -4.87
C VAL A 164 -36.04 2.13 -4.29
N VAL A 165 -35.55 1.86 -3.07
CA VAL A 165 -35.80 0.59 -2.36
C VAL A 165 -37.29 0.41 -2.09
N TYR A 166 -37.97 1.43 -1.56
CA TYR A 166 -39.41 1.39 -1.31
C TYR A 166 -40.23 1.09 -2.58
N ARG A 167 -39.91 1.77 -3.69
CA ARG A 167 -40.56 1.51 -4.98
C ARG A 167 -40.26 0.09 -5.48
N GLY A 168 -39.04 -0.40 -5.25
CA GLY A 168 -38.63 -1.76 -5.55
C GLY A 168 -39.44 -2.80 -4.79
N ASP A 169 -39.63 -2.62 -3.49
CA ASP A 169 -40.40 -3.52 -2.63
C ASP A 169 -41.87 -3.57 -3.03
N LEU A 170 -42.49 -2.42 -3.32
CA LEU A 170 -43.87 -2.36 -3.79
C LEU A 170 -44.07 -3.10 -5.12
N LEU A 171 -43.09 -2.97 -6.04
CA LEU A 171 -43.12 -3.69 -7.30
C LEU A 171 -42.96 -5.20 -7.08
N LEU A 172 -42.07 -5.60 -6.18
CA LEU A 172 -41.86 -7.00 -5.83
C LEU A 172 -43.13 -7.62 -5.24
N GLU A 173 -43.83 -6.92 -4.35
CA GLU A 173 -45.10 -7.37 -3.77
C GLU A 173 -46.17 -7.59 -4.84
N LYS A 174 -46.29 -6.67 -5.81
CA LYS A 174 -47.23 -6.82 -6.94
C LYS A 174 -46.90 -8.04 -7.79
N ILE A 175 -45.62 -8.29 -8.07
CA ILE A 175 -45.18 -9.47 -8.82
C ILE A 175 -45.53 -10.75 -8.03
N GLN A 176 -45.25 -10.77 -6.73
CA GLN A 176 -45.59 -11.92 -5.88
C GLN A 176 -47.10 -12.19 -5.84
N SER A 177 -47.94 -11.15 -5.73
CA SER A 177 -49.40 -11.28 -5.80
C SER A 177 -49.85 -11.85 -7.14
N ALA A 178 -49.36 -11.32 -8.26
CA ALA A 178 -49.73 -11.80 -9.58
C ALA A 178 -49.31 -13.27 -9.79
N LEU A 179 -48.12 -13.65 -9.30
CA LEU A 179 -47.66 -15.05 -9.33
C LEU A 179 -48.55 -15.97 -8.47
N ALA A 180 -48.98 -15.51 -7.31
CA ALA A 180 -49.90 -16.25 -6.44
C ALA A 180 -51.28 -16.44 -7.11
N ASP A 181 -51.82 -15.41 -7.76
CA ASP A 181 -53.08 -15.47 -8.49
C ASP A 181 -53.01 -16.45 -9.66
N ILE A 182 -51.90 -16.42 -10.42
CA ILE A 182 -51.65 -17.38 -11.50
C ILE A 182 -51.62 -18.80 -10.94
N ALA A 183 -50.85 -19.04 -9.86
CA ALA A 183 -50.76 -20.35 -9.24
C ALA A 183 -52.12 -20.87 -8.74
N GLN A 184 -52.93 -20.02 -8.10
CA GLN A 184 -54.28 -20.38 -7.64
C GLN A 184 -55.24 -20.65 -8.80
N SER A 185 -55.18 -19.85 -9.87
CA SER A 185 -56.01 -20.05 -11.06
C SER A 185 -55.71 -21.40 -11.73
N GLN A 186 -54.43 -21.77 -11.84
CA GLN A 186 -54.00 -23.08 -12.36
C GLN A 186 -54.46 -24.26 -11.49
N LEU A 187 -54.44 -24.10 -10.16
CA LEU A 187 -54.97 -25.12 -9.25
C LEU A 187 -56.49 -25.28 -9.41
N ARG A 188 -57.23 -24.17 -9.52
CA ARG A 188 -58.69 -24.16 -9.70
C ARG A 188 -59.12 -24.82 -11.00
N THR A 189 -58.51 -24.47 -12.13
CA THR A 189 -58.82 -25.08 -13.43
C THR A 189 -58.51 -26.57 -13.45
N ARG A 190 -57.44 -27.01 -12.77
CA ARG A 190 -57.11 -28.44 -12.63
C ARG A 190 -58.05 -29.20 -11.69
N SER A 191 -58.58 -28.55 -10.66
CA SER A 191 -59.56 -29.15 -9.74
C SER A 191 -61.01 -29.17 -10.26
N GLY A 192 -61.32 -28.39 -11.31
CA GLY A 192 -62.66 -28.24 -11.88
C GLY A 192 -62.96 -29.07 -13.15
N GLY A 193 -62.36 -30.25 -13.31
CA GLY A 193 -62.67 -31.17 -14.41
C GLY A 193 -64.12 -31.70 -14.36
N PRO A 194 -64.74 -32.06 -15.50
CA PRO A 194 -66.19 -32.23 -15.62
C PRO A 194 -66.67 -33.52 -14.93
N SER A 195 -67.42 -33.39 -13.84
CA SER A 195 -68.36 -34.44 -13.42
C SER A 195 -69.56 -34.40 -14.35
N GLN A 196 -69.46 -35.10 -15.49
CA GLN A 196 -70.59 -35.35 -16.37
C GLN A 196 -71.50 -36.39 -15.70
N THR A 197 -72.45 -35.91 -14.89
CA THR A 197 -73.57 -36.70 -14.37
C THR A 197 -74.53 -37.02 -15.52
N THR A 198 -74.59 -38.30 -15.88
CA THR A 198 -75.56 -38.91 -16.80
C THR A 198 -77.01 -38.61 -16.39
N PRO A 199 -77.92 -38.23 -17.31
CA PRO A 199 -79.35 -38.17 -16.99
C PRO A 199 -79.96 -39.58 -17.03
N PRO A 200 -80.86 -39.95 -16.10
CA PRO A 200 -81.61 -41.19 -16.20
C PRO A 200 -82.74 -41.06 -17.23
N GLU A 201 -82.82 -42.13 -18.02
CA GLU A 201 -83.84 -42.48 -19.00
C GLU A 201 -85.19 -42.76 -18.30
N SER A 202 -86.28 -42.12 -18.76
CA SER A 202 -87.71 -42.53 -18.77
C SER A 202 -88.65 -41.34 -18.64
#